data_AF-A0A150SAV9-F1
#
_entry.id   AF-A0A150SAV9-F1
#
_cell.length_a   1.000
_cell.length_b   1.000
_cell.length_c   1.000
_cell.angle_alpha   90.00
_cell.angle_beta   90.00
_cell.angle_gamma   90.00
#
_symmetry.space_group_name_H-M   'P 1'
#
loop_
_entity.id
_entity.type
_entity.pdbx_description
1 polymer ?
#
loop_
_entity_poly.entity_id
_entity_poly.type
_entity_poly.pdbx_seq_one_letter_code
_entity_poly.pdbx_strand_id
1 'polypeptide(L)' 'MLDRLSTRRRMAFVLRHVQGLDMLETAAALGVSESTLRRELESARELLRKAREPALQEFLSQREGLWP' A
#
# COMPACT_ATOMS: atom_id res chain seq x y z
N MET A 1 6.95 9.47 -7.19
CA MET A 1 7.09 7.99 -7.33
C MET A 1 5.79 7.24 -7.03
N LEU A 2 5.16 7.54 -5.88
CA LEU A 2 3.75 7.21 -5.61
C LEU A 2 2.80 7.74 -6.69
N ASP A 3 3.20 8.80 -7.40
CA ASP A 3 2.47 9.40 -8.52
C ASP A 3 2.28 8.45 -9.71
N ARG A 4 3.12 7.42 -9.82
CA ARG A 4 3.02 6.36 -10.84
C ARG A 4 1.98 5.29 -10.50
N LEU A 5 1.54 5.22 -9.25
CA LEU A 5 0.41 4.39 -8.86
C LEU A 5 -0.89 5.07 -9.30
N SER A 6 -1.89 4.28 -9.70
CA SER A 6 -3.25 4.78 -9.81
C SER A 6 -3.68 5.41 -8.49
N THR A 7 -4.58 6.38 -8.53
CA THR A 7 -5.09 7.08 -7.34
C THR A 7 -5.55 6.10 -6.26
N ARG A 8 -6.20 5.00 -6.67
CA ARG A 8 -6.68 3.96 -5.74
C ARG A 8 -5.54 3.21 -5.05
N ARG A 9 -4.53 2.77 -5.81
CA ARG A 9 -3.35 2.08 -5.26
C ARG A 9 -2.56 2.98 -4.32
N ARG A 10 -2.40 4.24 -4.70
CA ARG A 10 -1.76 5.26 -3.86
C ARG A 10 -2.50 5.41 -2.55
N MET A 11 -3.83 5.52 -2.60
CA MET A 11 -4.62 5.71 -1.39
C MET A 11 -4.67 4.48 -0.49
N ALA A 12 -4.81 3.29 -1.06
CA ALA A 12 -4.64 2.03 -0.32
C ALA A 12 -3.29 1.98 0.41
N PHE A 13 -2.20 2.33 -0.28
CA PHE A 13 -0.87 2.35 0.32
C PHE A 13 -0.76 3.38 1.46
N VAL A 14 -1.17 4.62 1.22
CA VAL A 14 -1.06 5.73 2.19
C VAL A 14 -1.90 5.45 3.44
N LEU A 15 -3.18 5.07 3.28
CA LEU A 15 -4.06 4.79 4.42
C LEU A 15 -3.50 3.66 5.29
N ARG A 16 -3.05 2.57 4.67
CA ARG A 16 -2.52 1.42 5.40
C ARG A 16 -1.16 1.71 6.05
N HIS A 17 -0.22 2.34 5.35
CA HIS A 17 1.19 2.35 5.77
C HIS A 17 1.64 3.67 6.37
N VAL A 18 1.06 4.77 5.92
CA VAL A 18 1.38 6.12 6.40
C VAL A 18 0.44 6.52 7.52
N GLN A 19 -0.87 6.27 7.35
CA GLN A 19 -1.88 6.60 8.36
C GLN A 19 -2.12 5.47 9.36
N GLY A 20 -1.71 4.23 9.05
CA GLY A 20 -1.73 3.10 9.98
C GLY A 20 -3.10 2.45 10.17
N LEU A 21 -4.06 2.67 9.26
CA LEU A 21 -5.38 2.03 9.30
C LEU A 21 -5.26 0.52 9.09
N ASP A 22 -6.16 -0.26 9.67
CA ASP A 22 -6.23 -1.70 9.45
C ASP A 22 -6.84 -2.05 8.06
N MET A 23 -7.01 -3.36 7.76
CA MET A 23 -7.58 -3.80 6.48
C MET A 23 -9.03 -3.35 6.32
N LEU A 24 -9.82 -3.50 7.38
CA LEU A 24 -11.26 -3.26 7.36
C LEU A 24 -11.53 -1.76 7.24
N GLU A 25 -10.85 -0.95 8.04
CA GLU A 25 -10.92 0.51 8.01
C GLU A 25 -10.48 1.07 6.65
N THR A 26 -9.39 0.55 6.11
CA THR A 26 -8.89 0.98 4.79
C THR A 26 -9.87 0.59 3.68
N ALA A 27 -10.41 -0.62 3.72
CA ALA A 27 -11.36 -1.11 2.72
C ALA A 27 -12.65 -0.28 2.75
N ALA A 28 -13.17 0.00 3.94
CA ALA A 28 -14.32 0.86 4.15
C ALA A 28 -14.07 2.30 3.65
N ALA A 29 -12.93 2.89 3.99
CA ALA A 29 -12.56 4.24 3.55
C ALA A 29 -12.46 4.37 2.02
N LEU A 30 -12.09 3.29 1.32
CA LEU A 30 -12.00 3.25 -0.13
C LEU A 30 -13.28 2.77 -0.82
N GLY A 31 -14.29 2.32 -0.06
CA GLY A 31 -15.54 1.77 -0.59
C GLY A 31 -15.33 0.47 -1.38
N VAL A 32 -14.39 -0.38 -0.97
CA VAL A 32 -14.07 -1.66 -1.63
C VAL A 32 -14.09 -2.84 -0.66
N SER A 33 -14.09 -4.07 -1.18
CA SER A 33 -13.89 -5.26 -0.36
C SER A 33 -12.45 -5.40 0.13
N GLU A 34 -12.23 -6.09 1.25
CA GLU A 34 -10.87 -6.43 1.72
C GLU A 34 -10.06 -7.22 0.69
N SER A 35 -10.73 -8.10 -0.08
CA SER A 35 -10.11 -8.85 -1.17
C SER A 35 -9.60 -7.93 -2.29
N THR A 36 -10.37 -6.89 -2.63
CA THR A 36 -9.96 -5.87 -3.59
C THR A 36 -8.80 -5.05 -3.04
N LEU A 37 -8.88 -4.62 -1.78
CA LEU A 37 -7.80 -3.89 -1.11
C LEU A 37 -6.49 -4.67 -1.13
N ARG A 38 -6.52 -5.96 -0.77
CA ARG A 38 -5.35 -6.84 -0.78
C ARG A 38 -4.70 -6.87 -2.16
N ARG A 39 -5.48 -7.05 -3.23
CA ARG A 39 -4.96 -7.04 -4.61
C ARG A 39 -4.31 -5.72 -4.99
N GLU A 40 -4.89 -4.59 -4.58
CA GLU A 40 -4.32 -3.28 -4.85
C GLU A 40 -3.01 -3.03 -4.08
N LEU A 41 -2.94 -3.48 -2.82
CA LEU A 41 -1.72 -3.41 -2.02
C LEU A 41 -0.60 -4.29 -2.58
N GLU A 42 -0.92 -5.51 -3.01
CA GLU A 42 0.04 -6.40 -3.69
C GLU A 42 0.56 -5.78 -5.00
N SER A 43 -0.35 -5.23 -5.81
CA SER A 43 0.03 -4.53 -7.05
C SER A 43 0.90 -3.31 -6.77
N ALA A 44 0.57 -2.52 -5.75
CA ALA A 44 1.37 -1.38 -5.33
C ALA A 44 2.77 -1.84 -4.87
N ARG A 45 2.86 -2.91 -4.07
CA ARG A 45 4.12 -3.50 -3.62
C ARG A 45 5.03 -3.89 -4.77
N GLU A 46 4.51 -4.63 -5.75
CA GLU A 46 5.30 -5.02 -6.92
C GLU A 46 5.85 -3.83 -7.71
N LEU A 47 5.02 -2.80 -7.90
CA LEU A 47 5.42 -1.58 -8.61
C LEU A 47 6.48 -0.80 -7.83
N LEU A 48 6.29 -0.65 -6.52
CA LEU A 48 7.23 0.03 -5.63
C LEU A 48 8.57 -0.72 -5.54
N ARG A 49 8.56 -2.06 -5.51
CA ARG A 49 9.77 -2.89 -5.54
C ARG A 49 10.57 -2.72 -6.83
N LYS A 50 9.88 -2.62 -7.97
CA LYS A 50 10.52 -2.37 -9.28
C LYS A 50 11.09 -0.96 -9.41
N ALA A 51 10.59 -0.02 -8.62
CA ALA A 51 10.96 1.38 -8.73
C ALA A 51 12.42 1.66 -8.29
N ARG A 52 13.04 0.76 -7.48
CA ARG A 52 14.44 0.84 -7.02
C ARG A 52 14.82 2.15 -6.29
N GLU A 53 13.88 2.74 -5.55
CA GLU A 53 14.15 3.95 -4.74
C GLU A 53 14.64 3.57 -3.33
N PRO A 54 15.83 4.01 -2.91
CA PRO A 54 16.41 3.59 -1.62
C PRO A 54 15.53 3.91 -0.40
N ALA A 55 15.03 5.15 -0.30
CA ALA A 55 14.20 5.58 0.84
C ALA A 55 12.88 4.79 0.94
N LEU A 56 12.33 4.39 -0.19
CA LEU A 56 11.11 3.58 -0.24
C LEU A 56 11.41 2.12 0.15
N GLN A 57 12.53 1.57 -0.29
CA GLN A 57 12.94 0.22 0.10
C GLN A 57 13.18 0.13 1.61
N GLU A 58 13.82 1.15 2.19
CA GLU A 58 14.02 1.27 3.64
C GLU A 58 12.69 1.38 4.39
N PHE A 59 11.77 2.21 3.91
CA PHE A 59 10.44 2.31 4.51
C PHE A 59 9.69 0.97 4.47
N LEU A 60 9.74 0.26 3.34
CA LEU A 60 9.07 -1.03 3.18
C LEU A 60 9.69 -2.10 4.10
N SER A 61 11.02 -2.19 4.18
CA SER A 61 11.69 -3.20 5.02
C SER A 61 11.41 -3.02 6.51
N GLN A 62 11.27 -1.77 6.98
CA GLN A 62 10.86 -1.48 8.37
C GLN A 62 9.42 -1.90 8.68
N ARG A 63 8.56 -2.00 7.66
CA ARG A 63 7.13 -2.31 7.81
C ARG A 63 6.74 -3.70 7.30
N GLU A 64 7.64 -4.44 6.66
CA GLU A 64 7.43 -5.81 6.18
C GLU A 64 7.08 -6.80 7.32
N GLY A 65 7.42 -6.48 8.57
CA GLY A 65 7.01 -7.26 9.75
C GLY A 65 5.56 -7.05 10.23
N LEU A 66 4.82 -6.07 9.67
CA LEU A 66 3.42 -5.78 9.98
C LEU A 66 2.46 -6.24 8.86
N TRP A 67 2.99 -7.06 7.94
CA TRP A 67 2.30 -7.57 6.78
C TRP A 67 1.79 -9.00 7.07
N PRO A 68 0.47 -9.24 7.20
CA PRO A 68 -0.07 -10.60 7.22
C PRO A 68 -0.09 -11.22 5.82
#